data_AF-A0A0J7N833-F1
#
_entry.id   AF-A0A0J7N833-F1
#
_cell.length_a   1.000
_cell.length_b   1.000
_cell.length_c   1.000
_cell.angle_alpha   90.00
_cell.angle_beta   90.00
_cell.angle_gamma   90.00
#
_symmetry.space_group_name_H-M   'P 1'
#
loop_
_entity.id
_entity.type
_entity.pdbx_description
1 polymer ?
#
loop_
_entity_poly.entity_id
_entity_poly.type
_entity_poly.pdbx_seq_one_letter_code
_entity_poly.pdbx_strand_id
1 'polypeptide(L)'
;MVKNPSFTLRQRWSKTLADIRLPPNVKINAAINTNTGRTFVIYDDDKVAEIDECTMMAVKYSPLQEIFPGIPSAVMLAFRHIDGNLFFFAKHQSYVFNEFINTVITGGPFDLYALGIECPRNGCCYKYAPFSIEFIISVTYVFASDTTD
;
A
#
# COMPACT_ATOMS: atom_id res chain seq x y z
N MET A 1 8.86 -21.34 -22.66
CA MET A 1 8.26 -21.58 -21.33
C MET A 1 8.95 -20.65 -20.36
N VAL A 2 8.28 -19.58 -19.92
CA VAL A 2 8.85 -18.62 -18.95
C VAL A 2 8.81 -19.31 -17.59
N LYS A 3 9.98 -19.50 -16.98
CA LYS A 3 10.11 -20.09 -15.65
C LYS A 3 9.97 -18.94 -14.66
N ASN A 4 8.78 -18.75 -14.10
CA ASN A 4 8.58 -17.77 -13.03
C ASN A 4 9.50 -18.13 -11.85
N PRO A 5 10.14 -17.14 -11.21
CA PRO A 5 10.93 -17.40 -10.02
C PRO A 5 10.04 -18.02 -8.93
N SER A 6 10.56 -19.04 -8.24
CA SER A 6 9.91 -19.60 -7.06
C SER A 6 10.18 -18.68 -5.88
N PHE A 7 9.15 -18.03 -5.36
CA PHE A 7 9.24 -17.23 -4.15
C PHE A 7 9.12 -18.14 -2.93
N THR A 8 10.12 -18.13 -2.05
CA THR A 8 10.06 -18.78 -0.75
C THR A 8 10.00 -17.70 0.34
N LEU A 9 9.17 -17.94 1.35
CA LEU A 9 9.16 -17.07 2.53
C LEU A 9 10.53 -17.13 3.21
N ARG A 10 11.02 -15.97 3.66
CA ARG A 10 12.23 -15.91 4.48
C ARG A 10 12.04 -16.74 5.74
N GLN A 11 13.12 -17.39 6.18
CA GLN A 11 13.11 -18.19 7.41
C GLN A 11 12.62 -17.32 8.59
N ARG A 12 11.74 -17.88 9.44
CA ARG A 12 11.07 -17.19 10.58
C ARG A 12 9.93 -16.22 10.21
N TRP A 13 9.40 -16.31 9.00
CA TRP A 13 8.10 -15.75 8.61
C TRP A 13 7.07 -16.88 8.45
N SER A 14 5.78 -16.70 8.76
CA SER A 14 5.06 -15.46 9.10
C SER A 14 5.27 -14.97 10.54
N LYS A 15 5.20 -13.64 10.72
CA LYS A 15 5.22 -12.95 12.02
C LYS A 15 3.80 -12.68 12.50
N THR A 16 3.60 -12.63 13.81
CA THR A 16 2.36 -12.18 14.43
C THR A 16 2.33 -10.66 14.54
N LEU A 17 1.14 -10.07 14.75
CA LEU A 17 1.00 -8.63 15.02
C LEU A 17 1.82 -8.20 16.25
N ALA A 18 1.87 -9.05 17.28
CA ALA A 18 2.65 -8.79 18.49
C ALA A 18 4.17 -8.79 18.21
N ASP A 19 4.66 -9.66 17.31
CA ASP A 19 6.08 -9.69 16.93
C ASP A 19 6.52 -8.37 16.27
N ILE A 20 5.61 -7.69 15.58
CA ILE A 20 5.84 -6.38 14.95
C ILE A 20 5.34 -5.20 15.82
N ARG A 21 5.05 -5.45 17.10
CA ARG A 21 4.54 -4.50 18.11
C ARG A 21 3.17 -3.88 17.84
N LEU A 22 2.44 -4.33 16.82
CA LEU A 22 1.06 -3.88 16.65
C LEU A 22 0.14 -4.47 17.73
N PRO A 23 -0.93 -3.75 18.12
CA PRO A 23 -1.89 -4.28 19.07
C PRO A 23 -2.51 -5.59 18.55
N PRO A 24 -2.82 -6.54 19.44
CA PRO A 24 -3.47 -7.78 19.02
C PRO A 24 -4.87 -7.49 18.47
N ASN A 25 -5.30 -8.24 17.45
CA ASN A 25 -6.62 -8.15 16.83
C ASN A 25 -6.93 -6.83 16.11
N VAL A 26 -5.93 -6.06 15.71
CA VAL A 26 -6.16 -4.89 14.83
C VAL A 26 -6.48 -5.32 13.41
N LYS A 27 -7.30 -4.52 12.74
CA LYS A 27 -7.55 -4.69 11.30
C LYS A 27 -6.47 -3.93 10.54
N ILE A 28 -5.66 -4.63 9.75
CA ILE A 28 -4.73 -4.00 8.82
C ILE A 28 -5.51 -3.54 7.59
N ASN A 29 -5.43 -2.25 7.30
CA ASN A 29 -6.11 -1.61 6.18
C ASN A 29 -5.21 -1.57 4.95
N ALA A 30 -3.98 -1.09 5.13
CA ALA A 30 -3.00 -0.97 4.06
C ALA A 30 -1.59 -0.89 4.65
N ALA A 31 -0.58 -1.20 3.83
CA ALA A 31 0.81 -0.92 4.12
C ALA A 31 1.42 -0.20 2.92
N ILE A 32 2.22 0.84 3.18
CA ILE A 32 2.81 1.68 2.14
C ILE A 32 4.24 2.09 2.49
N ASN A 33 5.13 1.97 1.50
CA ASN A 33 6.46 2.56 1.55
C ASN A 33 6.44 3.91 0.82
N THR A 34 7.07 4.91 1.42
CA THR A 34 7.13 6.28 0.91
C THR A 34 8.42 6.51 0.11
N ASN A 35 8.51 7.59 -0.67
CA ASN A 35 9.74 7.95 -1.38
C ASN A 35 10.89 8.27 -0.43
N THR A 36 10.59 8.71 0.79
CA THR A 36 11.60 8.91 1.85
C THR A 36 12.11 7.59 2.45
N GLY A 37 11.68 6.43 1.96
CA GLY A 37 12.10 5.12 2.45
C GLY A 37 11.45 4.73 3.78
N ARG A 38 10.41 5.45 4.21
CA ARG A 38 9.67 5.13 5.44
C ARG A 38 8.50 4.23 5.11
N THR A 39 8.31 3.18 5.91
CA THR A 39 7.20 2.24 5.77
C THR A 39 6.15 2.48 6.85
N PHE A 40 4.90 2.57 6.41
CA PHE A 40 3.75 2.80 7.28
C PHE A 40 2.71 1.71 7.11
N VAL A 41 2.07 1.35 8.22
CA VAL A 41 0.92 0.45 8.27
C VAL A 41 -0.28 1.24 8.77
N ILE A 42 -1.34 1.28 7.96
CA ILE A 42 -2.63 1.85 8.33
C ILE A 42 -3.46 0.74 8.94
N TYR A 43 -4.04 0.98 10.12
CA TYR A 43 -4.83 -0.01 10.85
C TYR A 43 -5.99 0.64 11.60
N ASP A 44 -7.00 -0.17 11.92
CA ASP A 44 -8.26 0.26 12.56
C ASP A 44 -8.87 1.51 11.90
N ASP A 45 -8.79 1.58 10.56
CA ASP A 45 -9.33 2.61 9.69
C ASP A 45 -8.75 4.03 9.81
N ASP A 46 -8.20 4.45 10.97
CA ASP A 46 -7.72 5.83 11.19
C ASP A 46 -6.38 5.94 11.93
N LYS A 47 -5.69 4.83 12.19
CA LYS A 47 -4.40 4.81 12.88
C LYS A 47 -3.28 4.42 11.93
N VAL A 48 -2.09 4.92 12.21
CA VAL A 48 -0.87 4.66 11.46
C VAL A 48 0.22 4.22 12.41
N ALA A 49 0.91 3.15 12.04
CA ALA A 49 2.15 2.72 12.67
C ALA A 49 3.30 2.87 11.68
N GLU A 50 4.37 3.52 12.08
CA GLU A 50 5.63 3.55 11.34
C GLU A 50 6.44 2.30 11.69
N ILE A 51 6.89 1.59 10.66
CA ILE A 51 7.71 0.39 10.78
C ILE A 51 9.16 0.75 10.52
N ASP A 52 10.02 0.41 11.48
CA ASP A 52 11.45 0.38 11.25
C ASP A 52 11.80 -0.84 10.41
N GLU A 53 12.30 -0.63 9.20
CA GLU A 53 12.61 -1.70 8.24
C GLU A 53 13.79 -2.57 8.68
N CYS A 54 14.69 -2.06 9.54
CA CYS A 54 15.80 -2.85 10.06
C CYS A 54 15.33 -3.90 11.08
N THR A 55 14.42 -3.52 11.97
CA THR A 55 13.90 -4.42 13.01
C THR A 55 12.58 -5.08 12.63
N MET A 56 11.90 -4.56 11.61
CA MET A 56 10.54 -4.93 11.19
C MET A 56 9.51 -4.75 12.30
N MET A 57 9.67 -3.71 13.12
CA MET A 57 8.80 -3.43 14.27
C MET A 57 8.18 -2.04 14.16
N ALA A 58 6.96 -1.90 14.67
CA ALA A 58 6.33 -0.59 14.84
C ALA A 58 7.07 0.22 15.92
N VAL A 59 7.54 1.41 15.54
CA VAL A 59 8.33 2.32 16.38
C VAL A 59 7.58 3.60 16.75
N LYS A 60 6.63 4.04 15.92
CA LYS A 60 5.82 5.23 16.17
C LYS A 60 4.36 4.95 15.81
N TYR A 61 3.45 5.48 16.62
CA TYR A 61 2.00 5.44 16.37
C TYR A 61 1.48 6.86 16.21
N SER A 62 0.61 7.08 15.24
CA SER A 62 0.08 8.41 14.92
C SER A 62 -1.31 8.30 14.30
N PRO A 63 -2.17 9.31 14.45
CA PRO A 63 -3.42 9.40 13.69
C PRO A 63 -3.15 9.50 12.19
N LEU A 64 -4.03 8.94 11.37
CA LEU A 64 -3.92 9.00 9.90
C LEU A 64 -3.81 10.43 9.38
N GLN A 65 -4.58 11.36 9.94
CA GLN A 65 -4.56 12.76 9.53
C GLN A 65 -3.26 13.51 9.86
N GLU A 66 -2.46 13.01 10.81
CA GLU A 66 -1.17 13.63 11.14
C GLU A 66 -0.11 13.30 10.09
N ILE A 67 -0.12 12.05 9.59
CA ILE A 67 0.86 11.56 8.62
C ILE A 67 0.42 11.81 7.18
N PHE A 68 -0.87 11.61 6.89
CA PHE A 68 -1.47 11.73 5.56
C PHE A 68 -2.71 12.64 5.62
N PRO A 69 -2.52 13.95 5.81
CA PRO A 69 -3.64 14.89 5.89
C PRO A 69 -4.50 14.86 4.62
N GLY A 70 -5.82 14.83 4.81
CA GLY A 70 -6.79 14.83 3.71
C GLY A 70 -7.13 13.45 3.15
N ILE A 71 -6.41 12.39 3.56
CA ILE A 71 -6.79 11.01 3.23
C ILE A 71 -7.92 10.57 4.16
N PRO A 72 -9.07 10.09 3.65
CA PRO A 72 -10.17 9.65 4.49
C PRO A 72 -9.82 8.39 5.31
N SER A 73 -10.54 8.19 6.41
CA SER A 73 -10.49 6.93 7.14
C SER A 73 -11.05 5.76 6.31
N ALA A 74 -10.77 4.55 6.77
CA ALA A 74 -11.13 3.29 6.13
C ALA A 74 -10.51 3.14 4.74
N VAL A 75 -9.21 3.48 4.64
CA VAL A 75 -8.37 3.10 3.50
C VAL A 75 -8.44 1.58 3.32
N MET A 76 -8.55 1.15 2.08
CA MET A 76 -8.61 -0.26 1.68
C MET A 76 -7.33 -0.70 0.97
N LEU A 77 -6.67 0.23 0.28
CA LEU A 77 -5.44 -0.02 -0.45
C LEU A 77 -4.62 1.26 -0.47
N ALA A 78 -3.31 1.11 -0.36
CA ALA A 78 -2.37 2.19 -0.56
C ALA A 78 -1.12 1.66 -1.28
N PHE A 79 -0.57 2.43 -2.21
CA PHE A 79 0.70 2.10 -2.85
C PHE A 79 1.43 3.34 -3.36
N ARG A 80 2.74 3.22 -3.56
CA ARG A 80 3.55 4.23 -4.23
C ARG A 80 3.59 3.95 -5.73
N HIS A 81 3.27 4.97 -6.52
CA HIS A 81 3.34 4.89 -7.97
C HIS A 81 4.70 5.37 -8.51
N ILE A 82 5.02 5.03 -9.76
CA ILE A 82 6.31 5.30 -10.40
C ILE A 82 6.61 6.79 -10.59
N ASP A 83 5.58 7.64 -10.55
CA ASP A 83 5.71 9.11 -10.60
C ASP A 83 6.06 9.71 -9.22
N GLY A 84 6.18 8.88 -8.19
CA GLY A 84 6.46 9.30 -6.83
C GLY A 84 5.22 9.75 -6.05
N ASN A 85 4.01 9.71 -6.59
CA ASN A 85 2.82 9.98 -5.80
C ASN A 85 2.35 8.73 -5.05
N LEU A 86 1.73 8.95 -3.90
CA LEU A 86 1.11 7.90 -3.10
C LEU A 86 -0.38 7.83 -3.46
N PHE A 87 -0.85 6.65 -3.82
CA PHE A 87 -2.24 6.41 -4.17
C PHE A 87 -2.94 5.74 -3.00
N PHE A 88 -4.07 6.29 -2.58
CA PHE A 88 -4.93 5.73 -1.53
C PHE A 88 -6.32 5.47 -2.06
N PHE A 89 -6.92 4.35 -1.65
CA PHE A 89 -8.26 3.96 -2.03
C PHE A 89 -9.14 3.83 -0.80
N ALA A 90 -10.27 4.52 -0.79
CA ALA A 90 -11.25 4.42 0.28
C ALA A 90 -12.67 4.49 -0.29
N LYS A 91 -13.54 3.56 0.11
CA LYS A 91 -14.98 3.57 -0.19
C LYS A 91 -15.37 3.83 -1.66
N HIS A 92 -14.55 3.42 -2.64
CA HIS A 92 -14.68 3.66 -4.11
C HIS A 92 -14.09 4.96 -4.67
N GLN A 93 -13.33 5.71 -3.88
CA GLN A 93 -12.58 6.88 -4.35
C GLN A 93 -11.08 6.62 -4.26
N SER A 94 -10.34 7.18 -5.22
CA SER A 94 -8.88 7.24 -5.21
C SER A 94 -8.42 8.65 -4.87
N TYR A 95 -7.35 8.71 -4.08
CA TYR A 95 -6.71 9.94 -3.64
C TYR A 95 -5.23 9.87 -4.02
N VAL A 96 -4.76 10.88 -4.74
CA VAL A 96 -3.36 11.05 -5.11
C VAL A 96 -2.75 12.03 -4.12
N PHE A 97 -1.84 11.52 -3.30
CA PHE A 97 -1.17 12.26 -2.25
C PHE A 97 0.28 12.48 -2.62
N ASN A 98 0.76 13.70 -2.42
CA ASN A 98 2.16 14.04 -2.61
C ASN A 98 2.82 14.25 -1.25
N GLU A 99 3.77 13.39 -0.93
CA GLU A 99 4.45 13.42 0.37
C GLU A 99 5.39 14.61 0.54
N PHE A 100 5.92 15.19 -0.54
CA PHE A 100 6.87 16.30 -0.47
C PHE A 100 6.20 17.62 -0.09
N ILE A 101 4.96 17.82 -0.54
CA ILE A 101 4.12 18.97 -0.16
C ILE A 101 3.07 18.61 0.90
N ASN A 102 3.02 17.35 1.33
CA ASN A 102 2.15 16.82 2.38
C ASN A 102 0.66 17.14 2.15
N THR A 103 0.15 16.92 0.92
CA THR A 103 -1.25 17.20 0.59
C THR A 103 -1.79 16.30 -0.52
N VAL A 104 -3.12 16.19 -0.58
CA VAL A 104 -3.86 15.53 -1.66
C VAL A 104 -3.89 16.45 -2.88
N ILE A 105 -3.33 16.00 -3.99
CA ILE A 105 -3.36 16.72 -5.27
C ILE A 105 -4.72 16.52 -5.94
N THR A 106 -5.18 15.27 -6.00
CA THR A 106 -6.38 14.89 -6.74
C THR A 106 -7.17 13.86 -5.95
N GLY A 107 -8.49 14.04 -5.84
CA GLY A 107 -9.41 13.06 -5.29
C GLY A 107 -10.57 12.83 -6.25
N GLY A 108 -10.99 11.59 -6.44
CA GLY A 108 -12.07 11.28 -7.38
C GLY A 108 -12.38 9.80 -7.50
N PRO A 109 -13.33 9.43 -8.38
CA PRO A 109 -13.54 8.05 -8.76
C PRO A 109 -12.26 7.48 -9.38
N PHE A 110 -11.97 6.21 -9.06
CA PHE A 110 -10.78 5.56 -9.61
C PHE A 110 -10.94 5.35 -11.12
N ASP A 111 -9.90 5.73 -11.85
CA ASP A 111 -9.78 5.49 -13.28
C ASP A 111 -8.47 4.74 -13.57
N LEU A 112 -8.56 3.62 -14.30
CA LEU A 112 -7.41 2.81 -14.71
C LEU A 112 -6.47 3.59 -15.63
N TYR A 113 -6.96 4.60 -16.35
CA TYR A 113 -6.12 5.51 -17.12
C TYR A 113 -5.11 6.25 -16.23
N ALA A 114 -5.42 6.49 -14.96
CA ALA A 114 -4.48 7.10 -14.02
C ALA A 114 -3.26 6.21 -13.73
N LEU A 115 -3.36 4.90 -13.96
CA LEU A 115 -2.27 3.93 -13.85
C LEU A 115 -1.61 3.63 -15.20
N GLY A 116 -1.95 4.37 -16.26
CA GLY A 116 -1.48 4.09 -17.62
C GLY A 116 -2.02 2.79 -18.21
N ILE A 117 -3.07 2.21 -17.62
CA ILE A 117 -3.71 0.99 -18.12
C ILE A 117 -4.79 1.39 -19.12
N GLU A 118 -4.49 1.25 -20.41
CA GLU A 118 -5.50 1.42 -21.45
C GLU A 118 -6.39 0.19 -21.54
N CYS A 119 -7.66 0.38 -21.22
CA CYS A 119 -8.65 -0.68 -21.36
C CYS A 119 -9.21 -0.73 -22.80
N PRO A 120 -8.96 -1.80 -23.57
CA PRO A 120 -9.55 -1.93 -24.89
C PRO A 120 -11.08 -2.00 -24.78
N ARG A 121 -11.80 -1.35 -25.71
CA ARG A 121 -13.28 -1.18 -25.73
C ARG A 121 -14.07 -2.49 -25.64
N ASN A 122 -13.42 -3.64 -25.79
CA ASN A 122 -14.04 -4.97 -25.77
C ASN A 122 -14.41 -5.46 -24.35
N GLY A 123 -14.39 -4.58 -23.34
CA GLY A 123 -15.08 -4.80 -22.06
C GLY A 123 -14.44 -5.80 -21.08
N CYS A 124 -13.39 -6.52 -21.47
CA CYS A 124 -12.69 -7.44 -20.56
C CYS A 124 -12.08 -6.73 -19.34
N CYS A 125 -11.61 -5.50 -19.52
CA CYS A 125 -10.94 -4.74 -18.47
C CYS A 125 -11.82 -4.52 -17.23
N TYR A 126 -13.12 -4.24 -17.40
CA TYR A 126 -14.04 -4.05 -16.28
C TYR A 126 -14.32 -5.35 -15.50
N LYS A 127 -14.14 -6.52 -16.14
CA LYS A 127 -14.24 -7.83 -15.47
C LYS A 127 -12.98 -8.18 -14.68
N TYR A 128 -11.83 -7.66 -15.09
CA TYR A 128 -10.53 -7.94 -14.46
C TYR A 128 -9.98 -6.78 -13.65
N ALA A 129 -10.60 -5.59 -13.63
CA ALA A 129 -10.20 -4.46 -12.79
C ALA A 129 -10.02 -4.84 -11.31
N PRO A 130 -10.91 -5.63 -10.67
CA PRO A 130 -10.65 -6.13 -9.32
C PRO A 130 -9.44 -7.09 -9.27
N PHE A 131 -9.22 -7.87 -10.34
CA PHE A 131 -8.09 -8.79 -10.51
C PHE A 131 -6.74 -8.06 -10.75
N SER A 132 -6.77 -6.90 -11.41
CA SER A 132 -5.60 -6.03 -11.63
C SER A 132 -5.20 -5.34 -10.33
N ILE A 133 -6.18 -4.99 -9.49
CA ILE A 133 -5.93 -4.51 -8.13
C ILE A 133 -5.37 -5.66 -7.26
N GLU A 134 -5.89 -6.89 -7.38
CA GLU A 134 -5.25 -8.07 -6.76
C GLU A 134 -3.83 -8.33 -7.27
N PHE A 135 -3.54 -8.03 -8.53
CA PHE A 135 -2.18 -8.13 -9.07
C PHE A 135 -1.23 -7.04 -8.51
N ILE A 136 -1.75 -5.84 -8.23
CA ILE A 136 -1.02 -4.81 -7.45
C ILE A 136 -0.82 -5.28 -6.00
N ILE A 137 -1.78 -6.03 -5.42
CA ILE A 137 -1.65 -6.65 -4.09
C ILE A 137 -0.54 -7.70 -4.04
N SER A 138 -0.14 -8.31 -5.18
CA SER A 138 1.09 -9.13 -5.22
C SER A 138 2.37 -8.31 -4.97
N VAL A 139 2.34 -6.99 -5.10
CA VAL A 139 3.43 -6.07 -4.71
C VAL A 139 3.27 -5.58 -3.25
N THR A 140 2.24 -6.02 -2.52
CA THR A 140 2.21 -5.94 -1.05
C THR A 140 3.11 -7.00 -0.39
N TYR A 141 3.85 -7.79 -1.19
CA TYR A 141 5.00 -8.60 -0.75
C TYR A 141 6.33 -7.82 -0.74
N VAL A 142 6.31 -6.48 -0.63
CA VAL A 142 7.55 -5.67 -0.48
C VAL A 142 8.25 -5.87 0.88
N PHE A 143 7.85 -6.85 1.71
CA PHE A 143 8.74 -7.36 2.76
C PHE A 143 9.74 -8.42 2.27
N ALA A 144 9.81 -8.71 0.96
CA ALA A 144 10.75 -9.70 0.45
C ALA A 144 11.20 -9.46 -1.00
N SER A 145 11.87 -8.34 -1.30
CA SER A 145 12.93 -8.33 -2.33
C SER A 145 13.68 -7.01 -2.35
N ASP A 146 14.71 -6.90 -1.51
CA ASP A 146 15.96 -6.31 -1.99
C ASP A 146 16.97 -7.45 -2.02
N THR A 147 17.25 -7.90 -3.23
CA THR A 147 18.42 -8.69 -3.60
C THR A 147 19.28 -7.77 -4.45
N THR A 148 20.46 -7.42 -3.92
CA THR A 148 21.74 -7.02 -4.54
C THR A 148 22.52 -6.26 -3.46
N ASP A 149 23.72 -6.60 -3.00
CA ASP A 149 24.76 -7.55 -3.42
C ASP A 149 25.46 -8.16 -2.18
#